data_AF-A0A933WG81-F1
#
_entry.id   AF-A0A933WG81-F1
#
_cell.length_a   1.000
_cell.length_b   1.000
_cell.length_c   1.000
_cell.angle_alpha   90.00
_cell.angle_beta   90.00
_cell.angle_gamma   90.00
#
_symmetry.space_group_name_H-M   'P 1'
#
loop_
_entity.id
_entity.type
_entity.pdbx_description
1 polymer ?
#
loop_
_entity_poly.entity_id
_entity_poly.type
_entity_poly.pdbx_seq_one_letter_code
_entity_poly.pdbx_strand_id
1 'polypeptide(L)' 'MNILFKNISEQEIKADALILPLFEGSDNIYSDINMATGGLISEVIKSKEFKGKQNQTALLHVKGIN' A
#
# COMPACT_ATOMS: atom_id res chain seq x y z
N MET A 1 2.08 17.64 -14.98
CA MET A 1 2.47 16.53 -14.08
C MET A 1 3.94 16.24 -14.35
N ASN A 2 4.79 16.36 -13.35
CA ASN A 2 6.21 16.02 -13.48
C ASN A 2 6.39 14.59 -12.95
N ILE A 3 6.87 13.68 -13.79
CA ILE A 3 7.13 12.28 -13.41
C ILE A 3 8.64 12.11 -13.28
N LEU A 4 9.08 11.55 -12.15
CA LEU A 4 10.47 11.18 -11.91
C LEU A 4 10.55 9.68 -11.76
N PHE A 5 11.45 9.05 -12.52
CA PHE A 5 11.73 7.62 -12.40
C PHE A 5 13.01 7.45 -11.59
N LYS A 6 12.96 6.59 -10.56
CA LYS A 6 14.10 6.27 -9.70
C LYS A 6 14.12 4.76 -9.48
N ASN A 7 15.32 4.18 -9.46
CA ASN A 7 15.52 2.78 -9.11
C ASN A 7 15.83 2.71 -7.60
N ILE A 8 14.80 2.77 -6.76
CA ILE A 8 14.88 2.76 -5.30
C ILE A 8 13.78 1.85 -4.74
N SER A 9 13.99 1.29 -3.55
CA SER A 9 12.92 0.52 -2.87
C SER A 9 11.80 1.44 -2.38
N GLU A 10 10.57 0.92 -2.33
CA GLU A 10 9.43 1.61 -1.71
C GLU A 10 9.66 1.89 -0.21
N GLN A 11 10.58 1.17 0.44
CA GLN A 11 10.93 1.40 1.85
C GLN A 11 11.90 2.57 2.03
N GLU A 12 12.66 2.91 1.00
CA GLU A 12 13.69 3.95 1.03
C GLU A 12 13.16 5.31 0.57
N ILE A 13 11.95 5.35 -0.01
CA ILE A 13 11.36 6.59 -0.49
C ILE A 13 10.76 7.39 0.67
N LYS A 14 11.22 8.63 0.82
CA LYS A 14 10.54 9.62 1.65
C LYS A 14 9.41 10.26 0.85
N ALA A 15 8.17 9.90 1.17
CA ALA A 15 6.97 10.41 0.50
C ALA A 15 5.86 10.72 1.52
N ASP A 16 5.02 11.71 1.21
CA ASP A 16 3.83 12.05 2.02
C ASP A 16 2.68 11.05 1.80
N ALA A 17 2.68 10.37 0.66
CA ALA A 17 1.71 9.33 0.30
C ALA A 17 2.36 8.26 -0.58
N LEU A 18 1.91 7.02 -0.41
CA LEU A 18 2.35 5.87 -1.20
C LEU A 18 1.14 5.26 -1.91
N ILE A 19 1.25 5.05 -3.23
CA ILE A 19 0.21 4.43 -4.05
C ILE A 19 0.65 3.00 -4.35
N LEU A 20 -0.12 2.03 -3.90
CA LEU A 20 0.17 0.60 -4.05
C LEU A 20 -0.89 -0.07 -4.92
N PRO A 21 -0.52 -0.64 -6.09
CA PRO A 21 -1.44 -1.43 -6.88
C PRO A 21 -1.71 -2.79 -6.24
N LEU A 22 -2.93 -3.01 -5.75
CA LEU A 22 -3.40 -4.27 -5.19
C LEU A 22 -4.54 -4.84 -6.05
N PHE A 23 -4.44 -6.12 -6.38
CA PHE A 23 -5.38 -6.86 -7.24
C PHE A 23 -5.87 -8.13 -6.54
N GLU A 24 -6.97 -8.72 -6.99
CA GLU A 24 -7.39 -10.04 -6.52
C GLU A 24 -6.25 -11.07 -6.69
N GLY A 25 -5.89 -11.78 -5.61
CA GLY A 25 -4.80 -12.77 -5.59
C GLY A 25 -3.39 -12.22 -5.33
N SER A 26 -3.26 -10.94 -4.99
CA SER A 26 -1.97 -10.28 -4.70
C SER A 26 -1.60 -10.20 -3.21
N ASP A 27 -2.12 -11.12 -2.40
CA ASP A 27 -2.18 -11.02 -0.93
C ASP A 27 -0.82 -10.95 -0.20
N ASN A 28 0.30 -10.99 -0.92
CA ASN A 28 1.65 -11.02 -0.36
C ASN A 28 2.69 -10.12 -1.05
N ILE A 29 2.30 -9.27 -2.01
CA ILE A 29 3.26 -8.47 -2.80
C ILE A 29 3.91 -7.35 -1.97
N TYR A 30 3.23 -6.89 -0.91
CA TYR A 30 3.68 -5.80 -0.04
C TYR A 30 3.82 -6.24 1.43
N SER A 31 4.34 -7.45 1.68
CA SER A 31 4.53 -7.97 3.04
C SER A 31 5.31 -7.01 3.95
N ASP A 32 6.35 -6.40 3.41
CA ASP A 32 7.26 -5.54 4.18
C ASP A 32 6.59 -4.22 4.53
N ILE A 33 5.85 -3.62 3.59
CA ILE A 33 5.09 -2.39 3.82
C ILE A 33 3.91 -2.67 4.76
N ASN A 34 3.26 -3.82 4.60
CA ASN A 34 2.22 -4.26 5.53
C ASN A 34 2.77 -4.40 6.95
N MET A 35 3.99 -4.93 7.12
CA MET A 35 4.64 -5.00 8.43
C MET A 35 4.98 -3.60 8.98
N ALA A 36 5.57 -2.73 8.16
CA ALA A 36 5.89 -1.34 8.54
C ALA A 36 4.66 -0.53 8.94
N THR A 37 3.50 -0.82 8.35
CA THR A 37 2.22 -0.17 8.67
C THR A 37 1.43 -0.87 9.79
N GLY A 38 2.02 -1.86 10.47
CA GLY A 38 1.37 -2.57 11.59
C GLY A 38 0.28 -3.57 11.16
N GLY A 39 0.30 -4.04 9.92
CA GLY A 39 -0.65 -5.01 9.38
C GLY A 39 -1.85 -4.40 8.66
N LEU A 40 -1.83 -3.09 8.40
CA LEU A 40 -3.00 -2.32 7.97
C LEU A 40 -3.53 -2.74 6.59
N ILE A 41 -2.64 -3.10 5.66
CA ILE A 41 -3.04 -3.63 4.33
C ILE A 41 -3.80 -4.94 4.51
N SER A 42 -3.30 -5.84 5.36
CA SER A 42 -3.96 -7.12 5.67
C SER A 42 -5.31 -6.92 6.36
N GLU A 43 -5.44 -5.96 7.26
CA GLU A 43 -6.71 -5.68 7.94
C GLU A 43 -7.80 -5.25 6.97
N VAL A 44 -7.47 -4.36 6.03
CA VAL A 44 -8.41 -3.82 5.03
C VAL A 44 -8.86 -4.89 4.02
N ILE A 45 -7.98 -5.84 3.70
CA ILE A 45 -8.34 -7.00 2.87
C ILE A 45 -9.23 -7.96 3.68
N LYS A 46 -8.86 -8.25 4.94
CA LYS A 46 -9.62 -9.15 5.83
C LYS A 46 -11.02 -8.62 6.14
N SER A 47 -11.16 -7.31 6.35
CA SER A 47 -12.46 -6.63 6.55
C SER A 47 -13.33 -6.66 5.30
N LYS A 48 -12.76 -6.99 4.14
CA LYS A 48 -13.38 -6.96 2.81
C LYS A 48 -13.78 -5.55 2.36
N GLU A 49 -13.26 -4.51 3.01
CA GLU A 49 -13.41 -3.11 2.59
C GLU A 49 -12.68 -2.84 1.28
N PHE A 50 -11.54 -3.50 1.08
CA PHE A 50 -10.85 -3.57 -0.21
C PHE A 50 -10.83 -5.01 -0.74
N LYS A 51 -11.10 -5.20 -2.03
CA LYS A 51 -11.12 -6.51 -2.68
C LYS A 51 -10.20 -6.61 -3.90
N GLY A 52 -9.54 -5.52 -4.30
CA GLY A 52 -8.66 -5.53 -5.48
C GLY A 52 -9.42 -5.63 -6.81
N LYS A 53 -10.70 -5.22 -6.85
CA LYS A 53 -11.49 -5.16 -8.08
C LYS A 53 -11.13 -3.94 -8.91
N GLN A 54 -11.42 -4.02 -10.21
CA GLN A 54 -11.23 -2.90 -11.13
C GLN A 54 -11.93 -1.63 -10.62
N ASN A 55 -11.22 -0.49 -10.72
CA ASN A 55 -11.68 0.83 -10.25
C ASN A 55 -11.96 0.93 -8.74
N GLN A 56 -11.50 -0.01 -7.94
CA GLN A 56 -11.56 0.11 -6.49
C GLN A 56 -10.35 0.88 -5.97
N THR A 57 -10.58 1.78 -5.02
CA THR A 57 -9.51 2.52 -4.34
C THR A 57 -9.83 2.60 -2.85
N ALA A 58 -8.85 2.30 -2.01
CA ALA A 58 -8.91 2.53 -0.58
C ALA A 58 -7.85 3.56 -0.18
N LEU A 59 -8.24 4.53 0.64
CA LEU A 59 -7.32 5.50 1.22
C LEU A 59 -7.15 5.16 2.70
N LEU A 60 -5.92 4.85 3.08
CA LEU A 60 -5.59 4.42 4.44
C LEU A 60 -4.79 5.53 5.12
N HIS A 61 -5.39 6.14 6.13
CA HIS A 61 -4.71 7.13 6.96
C HIS A 61 -3.86 6.42 8.00
N VAL A 62 -2.56 6.66 7.90
CA VAL A 62 -1.55 6.12 8.80
C VAL A 62 -1.01 7.23 9.68
N LYS A 63 -0.90 6.97 10.99
CA LYS A 63 -0.32 7.91 11.97
C LYS A 63 0.72 7.17 12.78
N GLY A 64 1.91 7.75 12.91
CA GLY A 64 2.98 7.16 13.72
C GLY A 64 3.57 5.88 13.11
N ILE A 65 3.73 5.83 11.79
CA ILE A 65 4.62 4.85 11.17
C ILE A 65 6.04 5.21 11.63
N ASN A 66 6.68 4.32 12.38
CA ASN A 66 8.06 4.45 12.84
C ASN A 66 9.05 3.99 11.76
#